data_AF-A0A519RB27-F1
#
_entry.id   AF-A0A519RB27-F1
#
_cell.length_a   1.000
_cell.length_b   1.000
_cell.length_c   1.000
_cell.angle_alpha   90.00
_cell.angle_beta   90.00
_cell.angle_gamma   90.00
#
_symmetry.space_group_name_H-M   'P 1'
#
loop_
_entity.id
_entity.type
_entity.pdbx_description
1 polymer ?
#
loop_
_entity_poly.entity_id
_entity_poly.type
_entity_poly.pdbx_seq_one_letter_code
_entity_poly.pdbx_strand_id
1 'polypeptide(L)'
;MRPLSSIDSSVSWQKNIPYNQDIDIPKIAAMARSKQPGMLIVDRTVAGEYENYLTPEAMIPSETNPIPWEGCMPMTASWSYVPGMPNKSVNTLIHMLCNAVSKGGNFLLNVAPGPNGDFDDSSYHRLNEIGKWMKINDEAIYGSTFIQPYKEGKFVFTKKQQDVYAIYLAEENENIPSKITINSFKRNSSAKINLLGYNKTLASTVNDSGGFTIIIPETIRKNITLKNALV
;
A
#
# COMPACT_ATOMS: atom_id res chain seq x y z
N MET A 1 -0.90 14.99 -23.15
CA MET A 1 -1.20 16.41 -22.89
C MET A 1 0.02 17.02 -22.23
N ARG A 2 1.02 17.48 -22.98
CA ARG A 2 2.16 18.21 -22.40
C ARG A 2 2.34 19.54 -23.14
N PRO A 3 2.18 20.69 -22.47
CA PRO A 3 2.51 21.99 -23.04
C PRO A 3 3.97 22.04 -23.49
N LEU A 4 4.28 22.70 -24.61
CA LEU A 4 5.68 22.84 -25.08
C LEU A 4 6.59 23.48 -24.04
N SER A 5 6.06 24.42 -23.25
CA SER A 5 6.78 25.11 -22.16
C SER A 5 7.23 24.19 -21.03
N SER A 6 6.64 23.00 -20.91
CA SER A 6 6.92 22.00 -19.86
C SER A 6 7.75 20.82 -20.35
N ILE A 7 8.26 20.87 -21.59
CA ILE A 7 9.12 19.82 -22.14
C ILE A 7 10.47 19.86 -21.44
N ASP A 8 10.83 18.73 -20.83
CA ASP A 8 12.17 18.45 -20.38
C ASP A 8 12.91 17.67 -21.48
N SER A 9 13.82 18.37 -22.16
CA SER A 9 14.64 17.78 -23.22
C SER A 9 15.66 16.75 -22.71
N SER A 10 15.80 16.53 -21.40
CA SER A 10 16.59 15.42 -20.86
C SER A 10 15.82 14.09 -20.94
N VAL A 11 14.48 14.13 -20.96
CA VAL A 11 13.62 12.95 -20.98
C VAL A 11 13.34 12.50 -22.42
N SER A 12 13.77 11.29 -22.76
CA SER A 12 13.80 10.78 -24.14
C SER A 12 12.46 10.83 -24.87
N TRP A 13 11.37 10.46 -24.21
CA TRP A 13 10.04 10.44 -24.81
C TRP A 13 9.41 11.83 -24.99
N GLN A 14 9.86 12.84 -24.24
CA GLN A 14 9.32 14.20 -24.33
C GLN A 14 9.88 14.99 -25.51
N LYS A 15 11.10 14.65 -25.96
CA LYS A 15 11.82 15.38 -27.03
C LYS A 15 11.07 15.52 -28.34
N ASN A 16 10.24 14.53 -28.68
CA ASN A 16 9.60 14.42 -29.99
C ASN A 16 8.12 14.79 -29.97
N ILE A 17 7.63 15.48 -28.93
CA ILE A 17 6.23 15.91 -28.85
C ILE A 17 6.00 16.99 -29.93
N PRO A 18 5.20 16.70 -30.98
CA PRO A 18 5.15 17.56 -32.17
C PRO A 18 4.13 18.70 -32.05
N TYR A 19 3.26 18.66 -31.04
CA TYR A 19 2.16 19.62 -30.88
C TYR A 19 2.16 20.18 -29.46
N ASN A 20 1.81 21.46 -29.35
CA ASN A 20 1.48 22.04 -28.06
C ASN A 20 0.16 21.44 -27.57
N GLN A 21 0.21 20.60 -26.54
CA GLN A 21 -0.96 19.97 -25.95
C GLN A 21 -1.34 20.64 -24.62
N ASP A 22 -1.27 21.97 -24.60
CA ASP A 22 -1.71 22.77 -23.45
C ASP A 22 -3.23 22.81 -23.40
N ILE A 23 -3.77 22.35 -22.28
CA ILE A 23 -5.21 22.31 -22.02
C ILE A 23 -5.67 23.36 -21.03
N ASP A 24 -4.80 24.27 -20.63
CA ASP A 24 -5.10 25.30 -19.64
C ASP A 24 -5.61 24.66 -18.33
N ILE A 25 -4.76 23.78 -17.77
CA ILE A 25 -5.00 23.16 -16.45
C ILE A 25 -5.35 24.21 -15.38
N PRO A 26 -4.72 25.40 -15.30
CA PRO A 26 -5.11 26.43 -14.35
C PRO A 26 -6.59 26.80 -14.45
N LYS A 27 -7.11 27.04 -15.66
CA LYS A 27 -8.53 27.35 -15.87
C LYS A 27 -9.44 26.18 -15.51
N ILE A 28 -9.08 24.95 -15.90
CA ILE A 28 -9.85 23.73 -15.55
C ILE A 28 -9.90 23.55 -14.03
N ALA A 29 -8.75 23.67 -13.37
CA ALA A 29 -8.61 23.52 -11.92
C ALA A 29 -9.40 24.60 -11.17
N ALA A 30 -9.33 25.87 -11.61
CA ALA A 30 -10.10 26.96 -11.03
C ALA A 30 -11.61 26.72 -11.15
N MET A 31 -12.07 26.30 -12.34
CA MET A 31 -13.47 25.94 -12.56
C MET A 31 -13.90 24.80 -11.64
N ALA A 32 -13.14 23.71 -11.60
CA ALA A 32 -13.44 22.53 -10.79
C ALA A 32 -13.49 22.87 -9.29
N ARG A 33 -12.48 23.59 -8.78
CA ARG A 33 -12.39 23.99 -7.37
C ARG A 33 -13.41 25.07 -6.97
N SER A 34 -13.93 25.86 -7.92
CA SER A 34 -15.06 26.77 -7.66
C SER A 34 -16.36 26.02 -7.32
N LYS A 35 -16.52 24.78 -7.82
CA LYS A 35 -17.68 23.91 -7.55
C LYS A 35 -17.45 22.97 -6.39
N GLN A 36 -16.22 22.49 -6.21
CA GLN A 36 -15.82 21.62 -5.12
C GLN A 36 -14.47 22.08 -4.54
N PRO A 37 -14.50 22.94 -3.52
CA PRO A 37 -13.29 23.39 -2.84
C PRO A 37 -12.46 22.20 -2.33
N GLY A 38 -11.15 22.25 -2.53
CA GLY A 38 -10.22 21.20 -2.10
C GLY A 38 -10.19 19.95 -2.99
N MET A 39 -10.84 19.95 -4.17
CA MET A 39 -10.71 18.85 -5.14
C MET A 39 -9.23 18.59 -5.46
N LEU A 40 -8.82 17.33 -5.26
CA LEU A 40 -7.52 16.84 -5.66
C LEU A 40 -7.49 16.67 -7.18
N ILE A 41 -6.42 17.18 -7.78
CA ILE A 41 -6.13 17.08 -9.20
C ILE A 41 -4.78 16.38 -9.33
N VAL A 42 -4.67 15.51 -10.33
CA VAL A 42 -3.42 14.86 -10.69
C VAL A 42 -3.11 15.20 -12.14
N ASP A 43 -2.31 16.24 -12.34
CA ASP A 43 -1.64 16.44 -13.62
C ASP A 43 -0.55 15.37 -13.79
N ARG A 44 -0.93 14.24 -14.37
CA ARG A 44 -0.03 13.10 -14.63
C ARG A 44 1.05 13.41 -15.65
N THR A 45 1.02 14.59 -16.26
CA THR A 45 1.88 14.97 -17.36
C THR A 45 2.82 16.10 -17.02
N VAL A 46 2.54 16.96 -16.05
CA VAL A 46 3.38 18.09 -15.69
C VAL A 46 3.44 18.20 -14.17
N ALA A 47 4.66 18.11 -13.62
CA ALA A 47 4.87 18.31 -12.20
C ALA A 47 4.60 19.78 -11.80
N GLY A 48 4.03 20.00 -10.62
CA GLY A 48 3.78 21.34 -10.09
C GLY A 48 2.51 21.45 -9.27
N GLU A 49 1.90 22.64 -9.27
CA GLU A 49 0.75 23.02 -8.43
C GLU A 49 -0.47 22.07 -8.58
N TYR A 50 -0.64 21.49 -9.77
CA TYR A 50 -1.80 20.67 -10.13
C TYR A 50 -1.52 19.16 -10.05
N GLU A 51 -0.33 18.75 -9.62
CA GLU A 51 0.01 17.36 -9.28
C GLU A 51 -0.11 17.18 -7.76
N ASN A 52 -1.35 17.07 -7.24
CA ASN A 52 -1.56 17.02 -5.79
C ASN A 52 -1.04 15.74 -5.13
N TYR A 53 -0.82 14.67 -5.91
CA TYR A 53 -0.10 13.48 -5.49
C TYR A 53 0.55 12.80 -6.71
N LEU A 54 1.63 12.07 -6.47
CA LEU A 54 2.36 11.35 -7.51
C LEU A 54 1.66 10.03 -7.86
N THR A 55 1.75 9.59 -9.12
CA THR A 55 1.15 8.31 -9.56
C THR A 55 2.20 7.39 -10.17
N PRO A 56 3.07 6.74 -9.38
CA PRO A 56 3.97 5.72 -9.89
C PRO A 56 3.15 4.56 -10.48
N GLU A 57 3.24 4.38 -11.79
CA GLU A 57 2.44 3.40 -12.52
C GLU A 57 3.06 2.01 -12.47
N ALA A 58 2.25 0.99 -12.14
CA ALA A 58 2.65 -0.41 -12.07
C ALA A 58 3.84 -0.68 -11.14
N MET A 59 4.06 0.20 -10.14
CA MET A 59 5.13 0.03 -9.17
C MET A 59 4.81 0.67 -7.82
N ILE A 60 5.46 0.14 -6.78
CA ILE A 60 5.55 0.76 -5.46
C ILE A 60 6.99 1.27 -5.32
N PRO A 61 7.22 2.56 -5.01
CA PRO A 61 8.56 3.09 -4.76
C PRO A 61 9.37 2.24 -3.78
N SER A 62 10.70 2.21 -3.96
CA SER A 62 11.59 1.44 -3.10
C SER A 62 11.73 2.06 -1.71
N GLU A 63 11.66 3.40 -1.62
CA GLU A 63 11.84 4.17 -0.40
C GLU A 63 10.55 4.90 0.02
N THR A 64 10.53 5.38 1.27
CA THR A 64 9.47 6.26 1.77
C THR A 64 9.47 7.58 1.01
N ASN A 65 8.29 8.15 0.74
CA ASN A 65 8.17 9.46 0.11
C ASN A 65 7.27 10.37 0.96
N PRO A 66 7.75 11.55 1.40
CA PRO A 66 6.92 12.51 2.14
C PRO A 66 5.87 13.21 1.25
N ILE A 67 6.03 13.17 -0.07
CA ILE A 67 5.02 13.67 -1.01
C ILE A 67 3.94 12.59 -1.14
N PRO A 68 2.64 12.91 -0.98
CA PRO A 68 1.57 11.96 -1.21
C PRO A 68 1.69 11.29 -2.58
N TRP A 69 1.48 9.99 -2.63
CA TRP A 69 1.55 9.23 -3.87
C TRP A 69 0.58 8.05 -3.83
N GLU A 70 0.17 7.58 -5.02
CA GLU A 70 -0.72 6.44 -5.19
C GLU A 70 -0.15 5.50 -6.23
N GLY A 71 0.26 4.31 -5.79
CA GLY A 71 0.72 3.26 -6.69
C GLY A 71 -0.48 2.54 -7.28
N CYS A 72 -0.72 2.73 -8.57
CA CYS A 72 -1.73 1.95 -9.28
C CYS A 72 -1.15 0.62 -9.75
N MET A 73 -1.87 -0.48 -9.51
CA MET A 73 -1.47 -1.82 -9.90
C MET A 73 -2.65 -2.60 -10.49
N PRO A 74 -2.46 -3.31 -11.62
CA PRO A 74 -3.47 -4.25 -12.09
C PRO A 74 -3.52 -5.49 -11.19
N MET A 75 -4.72 -6.04 -10.98
CA MET A 75 -4.89 -7.33 -10.29
C MET A 75 -4.26 -8.48 -11.10
N THR A 76 -4.30 -8.42 -12.43
CA THR A 76 -3.61 -9.34 -13.34
C THR A 76 -2.30 -8.73 -13.86
N ALA A 77 -1.68 -9.30 -14.89
CA ALA A 77 -0.55 -8.66 -15.58
C ALA A 77 -0.99 -7.53 -16.54
N SER A 78 -2.29 -7.30 -16.72
CA SER A 78 -2.86 -6.32 -17.66
C SER A 78 -3.85 -5.38 -16.94
N TRP A 79 -3.92 -4.13 -17.40
CA TRP A 79 -4.96 -3.19 -16.97
C TRP A 79 -6.35 -3.58 -17.48
N SER A 80 -6.41 -4.13 -18.69
CA SER A 80 -7.64 -4.56 -19.33
C SER A 80 -7.88 -6.06 -19.17
N TYR A 81 -9.12 -6.50 -19.38
CA TYR A 81 -9.49 -7.90 -19.36
C TYR A 81 -8.75 -8.68 -20.45
N VAL A 82 -8.12 -9.77 -20.05
CA VAL A 82 -7.48 -10.73 -20.96
C VAL A 82 -8.00 -12.13 -20.57
N PRO A 83 -8.73 -12.82 -21.45
CA PRO A 83 -9.27 -14.14 -21.17
C PRO A 83 -8.20 -15.11 -20.65
N GLY A 84 -8.47 -15.75 -19.51
CA GLY A 84 -7.57 -16.75 -18.92
C GLY A 84 -6.32 -16.18 -18.24
N MET A 85 -6.16 -14.85 -18.16
CA MET A 85 -5.03 -14.26 -17.44
C MET A 85 -5.21 -14.42 -15.92
N PRO A 86 -4.21 -14.98 -15.20
CA PRO A 86 -4.36 -15.21 -13.78
C PRO A 86 -4.29 -13.90 -12.97
N ASN A 87 -5.12 -13.83 -11.94
CA ASN A 87 -5.02 -12.83 -10.90
C ASN A 87 -3.79 -13.08 -10.00
N LYS A 88 -3.15 -12.00 -9.55
CA LYS A 88 -2.19 -12.05 -8.44
C LYS A 88 -2.82 -12.73 -7.22
N SER A 89 -1.99 -13.36 -6.40
CA SER A 89 -2.45 -14.01 -5.18
C SER A 89 -2.94 -12.98 -4.16
N VAL A 90 -3.81 -13.40 -3.23
CA VAL A 90 -4.26 -12.56 -2.10
C VAL A 90 -3.04 -12.08 -1.29
N ASN A 91 -2.06 -12.97 -1.11
CA ASN A 91 -0.81 -12.68 -0.42
C ASN A 91 -0.08 -11.50 -1.07
N THR A 92 0.19 -11.59 -2.38
CA THR A 92 0.84 -10.52 -3.15
C THR A 92 0.08 -9.19 -3.03
N LEU A 93 -1.25 -9.21 -3.14
CA LEU A 93 -2.07 -7.99 -3.10
C LEU A 93 -2.06 -7.33 -1.71
N ILE A 94 -2.14 -8.12 -0.63
CA ILE A 94 -2.01 -7.60 0.74
C ILE A 94 -0.60 -7.04 0.97
N HIS A 95 0.44 -7.74 0.51
CA HIS A 95 1.81 -7.25 0.64
C HIS A 95 2.03 -5.94 -0.11
N MET A 96 1.46 -5.79 -1.30
CA MET A 96 1.49 -4.54 -2.06
C MET A 96 0.82 -3.40 -1.29
N LEU A 97 -0.38 -3.64 -0.73
CA LEU A 97 -1.06 -2.66 0.13
C LEU A 97 -0.20 -2.24 1.32
N CYS A 98 0.31 -3.20 2.11
CA CYS A 98 1.13 -2.91 3.29
C CYS A 98 2.45 -2.22 2.94
N ASN A 99 3.06 -2.55 1.80
CA ASN A 99 4.26 -1.87 1.31
C ASN A 99 3.97 -0.43 0.87
N ALA A 100 2.83 -0.16 0.24
CA ALA A 100 2.47 1.19 -0.16
C ALA A 100 2.25 2.09 1.08
N VAL A 101 1.46 1.60 2.03
CA VAL A 101 1.10 2.35 3.25
C VAL A 101 2.33 2.59 4.14
N SER A 102 3.19 1.58 4.34
CA SER A 102 4.43 1.73 5.11
C SER A 102 5.43 2.72 4.50
N LYS A 103 5.22 3.13 3.24
CA LYS A 103 6.03 4.12 2.53
C LYS A 103 5.31 5.45 2.30
N GLY A 104 4.15 5.65 2.93
CA GLY A 104 3.38 6.90 2.90
C GLY A 104 2.47 7.04 1.67
N GLY A 105 2.18 5.96 0.96
CA GLY A 105 1.36 5.99 -0.25
C GLY A 105 0.03 5.27 -0.12
N ASN A 106 -0.82 5.54 -1.10
CA ASN A 106 -2.05 4.80 -1.37
C ASN A 106 -1.79 3.64 -2.34
N PHE A 107 -2.66 2.64 -2.28
CA PHE A 107 -2.67 1.52 -3.20
C PHE A 107 -3.98 1.51 -3.98
N LEU A 108 -3.88 1.72 -5.30
CA LEU A 108 -5.02 1.64 -6.20
C LEU A 108 -4.97 0.30 -6.95
N LEU A 109 -5.91 -0.59 -6.62
CA LEU A 109 -6.03 -1.89 -7.27
C LEU A 109 -7.02 -1.83 -8.43
N ASN A 110 -6.52 -2.01 -9.65
CA ASN A 110 -7.36 -2.11 -10.84
C ASN A 110 -7.90 -3.53 -11.02
N VAL A 111 -9.21 -3.63 -11.26
CA VAL A 111 -9.92 -4.88 -11.57
C VAL A 111 -10.65 -4.69 -12.89
N ALA A 112 -10.35 -5.53 -13.87
CA ALA A 112 -10.91 -5.40 -15.20
C ALA A 112 -12.19 -6.25 -15.35
N PRO A 113 -13.35 -5.65 -15.69
CA PRO A 113 -14.55 -6.40 -16.02
C PRO A 113 -14.39 -7.12 -17.36
N GLY A 114 -14.98 -8.30 -17.45
CA GLY A 114 -15.11 -9.08 -18.66
C GLY A 114 -16.07 -8.44 -19.68
N PRO A 115 -16.24 -9.06 -20.86
CA PRO A 115 -17.04 -8.50 -21.96
C PRO A 115 -18.53 -8.34 -21.65
N ASN A 116 -19.04 -9.05 -20.63
CA ASN A 116 -20.41 -8.91 -20.12
C ASN A 116 -20.55 -7.81 -19.05
N GLY A 117 -19.47 -7.10 -18.71
CA GLY A 117 -19.43 -6.08 -17.67
C GLY A 117 -19.24 -6.61 -16.24
N ASP A 118 -19.11 -7.93 -16.06
CA ASP A 118 -18.94 -8.55 -14.74
C ASP A 118 -17.47 -8.89 -14.44
N PHE A 119 -17.11 -9.06 -13.16
CA PHE A 119 -15.78 -9.55 -12.80
C PHE A 119 -15.73 -11.09 -12.83
N ASP A 120 -14.56 -11.63 -13.16
CA ASP A 120 -14.34 -13.08 -13.02
C ASP A 120 -14.47 -13.52 -11.54
N ASP A 121 -14.97 -14.74 -11.30
CA ASP A 121 -15.13 -15.32 -9.96
C ASP A 121 -13.86 -15.23 -9.11
N SER A 122 -12.70 -15.42 -9.76
CA SER A 122 -11.41 -15.34 -9.08
C SER A 122 -11.14 -13.92 -8.53
N SER A 123 -11.56 -12.87 -9.24
CA SER A 123 -11.43 -11.47 -8.80
C SER A 123 -12.31 -11.21 -7.58
N TYR A 124 -13.57 -11.67 -7.60
CA TYR A 124 -14.46 -11.62 -6.44
C TYR A 124 -13.87 -12.33 -5.23
N HIS A 125 -13.33 -13.53 -5.44
CA HIS A 125 -12.67 -14.28 -4.37
C HIS A 125 -11.46 -13.51 -3.79
N ARG A 126 -10.61 -12.90 -4.63
CA ARG A 126 -9.50 -12.06 -4.16
C ARG A 126 -9.99 -10.88 -3.32
N LEU A 127 -10.96 -10.13 -3.83
CA LEU A 127 -11.52 -8.96 -3.13
C LEU A 127 -12.15 -9.34 -1.79
N ASN A 128 -12.88 -10.46 -1.74
CA ASN A 128 -13.48 -10.96 -0.51
C ASN A 128 -12.44 -11.36 0.54
N GLU A 129 -11.38 -12.07 0.15
CA GLU A 129 -10.30 -12.45 1.09
C GLU A 129 -9.50 -11.23 1.57
N ILE A 130 -9.25 -10.24 0.70
CA ILE A 130 -8.68 -8.95 1.10
C ILE A 130 -9.61 -8.24 2.10
N GLY A 131 -10.92 -8.19 1.81
CA GLY A 131 -11.91 -7.57 2.70
C GLY A 131 -11.98 -8.22 4.08
N LYS A 132 -11.89 -9.56 4.16
CA LYS A 132 -11.80 -10.29 5.44
C LYS A 132 -10.55 -9.93 6.23
N TRP A 133 -9.40 -9.79 5.56
CA TRP A 133 -8.16 -9.36 6.22
C TRP A 133 -8.26 -7.90 6.69
N MET A 134 -8.79 -7.01 5.86
CA MET A 134 -8.99 -5.60 6.20
C MET A 134 -9.91 -5.44 7.40
N LYS A 135 -11.01 -6.20 7.51
CA LYS A 135 -11.93 -6.13 8.66
C LYS A 135 -11.24 -6.37 10.02
N ILE A 136 -10.09 -7.02 10.03
CA ILE A 136 -9.30 -7.26 11.24
C ILE A 136 -8.19 -6.22 11.40
N ASN A 137 -7.55 -5.81 10.31
CA ASN A 137 -6.27 -5.11 10.31
C ASN A 137 -6.34 -3.65 9.79
N ASP A 138 -7.54 -3.13 9.57
CA ASP A 138 -7.76 -1.82 8.95
C ASP A 138 -7.16 -0.65 9.72
N GLU A 139 -7.06 -0.73 11.05
CA GLU A 139 -6.49 0.34 11.88
C GLU A 139 -5.00 0.58 11.63
N ALA A 140 -4.26 -0.44 11.16
CA ALA A 140 -2.86 -0.31 10.74
C ALA A 140 -2.70 0.23 9.32
N ILE A 141 -3.81 0.37 8.58
CA ILE A 141 -3.86 0.86 7.21
C ILE A 141 -4.45 2.26 7.18
N TYR A 142 -5.73 2.41 7.53
CA TYR A 142 -6.45 3.67 7.41
C TYR A 142 -5.98 4.72 8.42
N GLY A 143 -5.59 5.89 7.90
CA GLY A 143 -5.12 7.02 8.70
C GLY A 143 -3.73 6.81 9.31
N SER A 144 -3.01 5.77 8.88
CA SER A 144 -1.62 5.56 9.25
C SER A 144 -0.67 6.38 8.36
N THR A 145 0.56 6.57 8.84
CA THR A 145 1.68 7.17 8.11
C THR A 145 2.92 6.27 8.23
N PHE A 146 3.92 6.49 7.38
CA PHE A 146 5.20 5.80 7.51
C PHE A 146 5.95 6.22 8.79
N ILE A 147 6.84 5.34 9.25
CA ILE A 147 7.79 5.57 10.35
C ILE A 147 9.14 5.00 9.94
N GLN A 148 10.24 5.60 10.43
CA GLN A 148 11.58 5.05 10.23
C GLN A 148 12.03 4.21 11.45
N PRO A 149 12.67 3.05 11.22
CA PRO A 149 12.79 2.38 9.93
C PRO A 149 11.44 1.84 9.46
N TYR A 150 11.16 1.91 8.16
CA TYR A 150 9.88 1.44 7.60
C TYR A 150 9.82 -0.07 7.39
N LYS A 151 10.97 -0.77 7.46
CA LYS A 151 11.07 -2.23 7.33
C LYS A 151 12.17 -2.84 8.20
N GLU A 152 11.97 -4.09 8.61
CA GLU A 152 12.99 -4.97 9.21
C GLU A 152 12.66 -6.43 8.87
N GLY A 153 13.54 -7.10 8.11
CA GLY A 153 13.27 -8.48 7.68
C GLY A 153 11.93 -8.58 6.92
N LYS A 154 11.00 -9.39 7.45
CA LYS A 154 9.63 -9.54 6.91
C LYS A 154 8.63 -8.51 7.43
N PHE A 155 9.04 -7.62 8.33
CA PHE A 155 8.17 -6.55 8.81
C PHE A 155 8.22 -5.33 7.91
N VAL A 156 7.04 -4.76 7.70
CA VAL A 156 6.89 -3.34 7.37
C VAL A 156 6.16 -2.64 8.52
N PHE A 157 6.43 -1.35 8.70
CA PHE A 157 5.91 -0.59 9.82
C PHE A 157 5.05 0.58 9.38
N THR A 158 3.93 0.76 10.06
CA THR A 158 3.08 1.94 9.94
C THR A 158 2.89 2.56 11.32
N LYS A 159 2.53 3.84 11.36
CA LYS A 159 2.29 4.57 12.61
C LYS A 159 0.95 5.27 12.53
N LYS A 160 0.18 5.19 13.61
CA LYS A 160 -1.04 6.00 13.78
C LYS A 160 -1.03 6.57 15.18
N GLN A 161 -1.04 7.90 15.27
CA GLN A 161 -0.93 8.61 16.54
C GLN A 161 0.31 8.15 17.35
N GLN A 162 0.12 7.49 18.50
CA GLN A 162 1.20 6.99 19.34
C GLN A 162 1.54 5.52 19.07
N ASP A 163 0.68 4.80 18.35
CA ASP A 163 0.84 3.38 18.09
C ASP A 163 1.69 3.13 16.85
N VAL A 164 2.55 2.11 16.95
CA VAL A 164 3.35 1.57 15.85
C VAL A 164 2.83 0.17 15.56
N TYR A 165 2.42 -0.03 14.31
CA TYR A 165 1.97 -1.33 13.82
C TYR A 165 3.12 -2.04 13.12
N ALA A 166 3.39 -3.27 13.54
CA ALA A 166 4.41 -4.12 12.95
C ALA A 166 3.72 -5.19 12.08
N ILE A 167 3.72 -4.97 10.77
CA ILE A 167 3.03 -5.84 9.82
C ILE A 167 4.00 -6.91 9.33
N TYR A 168 3.87 -8.14 9.83
CA TYR A 168 4.65 -9.29 9.38
C TYR A 168 4.10 -9.80 8.06
N LEU A 169 4.87 -9.66 6.98
CA LEU A 169 4.53 -10.14 5.64
C LEU A 169 4.93 -11.61 5.50
N ALA A 170 3.98 -12.51 5.73
CA ALA A 170 4.20 -13.95 5.61
C ALA A 170 4.29 -14.36 4.14
N GLU A 171 5.22 -15.24 3.80
CA GLU A 171 5.36 -15.80 2.44
C GLU A 171 4.18 -16.72 2.12
N GLU A 172 3.96 -16.98 0.83
CA GLU A 172 2.93 -17.94 0.42
C GLU A 172 3.19 -19.33 1.03
N ASN A 173 2.17 -19.87 1.69
CA ASN A 173 2.21 -21.16 2.38
C ASN A 173 3.23 -21.24 3.54
N GLU A 174 3.67 -20.09 4.05
CA GLU A 174 4.53 -20.05 5.23
C GLU A 174 3.80 -20.57 6.47
N ASN A 175 4.48 -21.46 7.19
CA ASN A 175 4.11 -21.78 8.56
C ASN A 175 4.61 -20.66 9.46
N ILE A 176 3.69 -19.82 9.96
CA ILE A 176 4.03 -18.71 10.86
C ILE A 176 4.89 -19.24 12.01
N PRO A 177 6.07 -18.65 12.27
CA PRO A 177 6.96 -19.13 13.32
C PRO A 177 6.36 -18.88 14.71
N SER A 178 6.73 -19.72 15.69
CA SER A 178 6.28 -19.57 17.09
C SER A 178 6.90 -18.38 17.81
N LYS A 179 7.98 -17.83 17.26
CA LYS A 179 8.69 -16.67 17.78
C LYS A 179 9.10 -15.76 16.63
N ILE A 180 8.88 -14.47 16.78
CA ILE A 180 9.31 -13.44 15.82
C ILE A 180 9.98 -12.30 16.59
N THR A 181 11.10 -11.78 16.07
CA THR A 181 11.90 -10.76 16.75
C THR A 181 11.91 -9.45 15.95
N ILE A 182 11.82 -8.33 16.68
CA ILE A 182 11.97 -6.97 16.16
C ILE A 182 13.09 -6.29 16.94
N ASN A 183 14.11 -5.80 16.26
CA ASN A 183 15.27 -5.11 16.85
C ASN A 183 15.32 -3.62 16.51
N SER A 184 14.61 -3.20 15.47
CA SER A 184 14.55 -1.81 15.00
C SER A 184 13.89 -0.86 15.99
N PHE A 185 13.04 -1.37 16.88
CA PHE A 185 12.35 -0.60 17.90
C PHE A 185 12.73 -1.07 19.30
N LYS A 186 13.00 -0.11 20.18
CA LYS A 186 13.23 -0.37 21.60
C LYS A 186 11.90 -0.39 22.32
N ARG A 187 11.61 -1.50 22.99
CA ARG A 187 10.38 -1.64 23.76
C ARG A 187 10.51 -0.96 25.12
N ASN A 188 9.61 -0.03 25.41
CA ASN A 188 9.38 0.46 26.77
C ASN A 188 8.80 -0.68 27.63
N SER A 189 9.26 -0.83 28.87
CA SER A 189 8.77 -1.83 29.84
C SER A 189 7.25 -1.79 30.07
N SER A 190 6.61 -0.65 29.83
CA SER A 190 5.14 -0.48 29.97
C SER A 190 4.35 -0.77 28.69
N ALA A 191 5.01 -0.94 27.54
CA ALA A 191 4.34 -1.13 26.26
C ALA A 191 3.75 -2.55 26.14
N LYS A 192 2.46 -2.63 25.81
CA LYS A 192 1.76 -3.89 25.52
C LYS A 192 1.90 -4.24 24.05
N ILE A 193 2.08 -5.53 23.75
CA ILE A 193 2.07 -6.04 22.38
C ILE A 193 0.75 -6.77 22.19
N ASN A 194 -0.12 -6.21 21.37
CA ASN A 194 -1.37 -6.84 20.98
C ASN A 194 -1.28 -7.26 19.52
N LEU A 195 -2.05 -8.28 19.15
CA LEU A 195 -2.20 -8.71 17.77
C LEU A 195 -3.63 -8.40 17.35
N LEU A 196 -3.79 -7.77 16.19
CA LEU A 196 -5.13 -7.47 15.69
C LEU A 196 -5.89 -8.76 15.38
N GLY A 197 -7.17 -8.78 15.77
CA GLY A 197 -8.00 -9.99 15.73
C GLY A 197 -7.72 -11.00 16.86
N TYR A 198 -6.90 -10.65 17.84
CA TYR A 198 -6.66 -11.46 19.03
C TYR A 198 -6.85 -10.66 20.32
N ASN A 199 -7.69 -11.18 21.22
CA ASN A 199 -8.14 -10.45 22.40
C ASN A 199 -7.21 -10.55 23.62
N LYS A 200 -6.04 -11.17 23.48
CA LYS A 200 -5.04 -11.26 24.56
C LYS A 200 -3.75 -10.58 24.13
N THR A 201 -3.08 -9.95 25.09
CA THR A 201 -1.73 -9.43 24.90
C THR A 201 -0.77 -10.59 24.65
N LEU A 202 0.12 -10.44 23.67
CA LEU A 202 1.13 -11.42 23.32
C LEU A 202 2.26 -11.45 24.35
N ALA A 203 2.65 -12.66 24.73
CA ALA A 203 3.84 -12.87 25.55
C ALA A 203 5.10 -12.48 24.76
N SER A 204 6.05 -11.83 25.43
CA SER A 204 7.25 -11.32 24.77
C SER A 204 8.42 -11.16 25.75
N THR A 205 9.64 -11.26 25.23
CA THR A 205 10.89 -11.11 25.96
C THR A 205 11.73 -10.01 25.33
N VAL A 206 12.39 -9.18 26.14
CA VAL A 206 13.28 -8.10 25.67
C VAL A 206 14.73 -8.56 25.78
N ASN A 207 15.56 -8.27 24.78
CA ASN A 207 16.99 -8.55 24.78
C ASN A 207 17.80 -7.34 25.31
N ASP A 208 19.10 -7.52 25.51
CA ASP A 208 19.98 -6.49 26.09
C ASP A 208 20.06 -5.19 25.27
N SER A 209 19.81 -5.26 23.95
CA SER A 209 19.79 -4.08 23.08
C SER A 209 18.44 -3.34 23.06
N GLY A 210 17.42 -3.88 23.74
CA GLY A 210 16.07 -3.34 23.81
C GLY A 210 15.12 -3.83 22.72
N GLY A 211 15.62 -4.64 21.78
CA GLY A 211 14.79 -5.41 20.85
C GLY A 211 13.98 -6.47 21.57
N PHE A 212 12.92 -6.98 20.94
CA PHE A 212 11.98 -7.87 21.61
C PHE A 212 11.52 -9.00 20.71
N THR A 213 11.34 -10.17 21.33
CA THR A 213 10.81 -11.38 20.71
C THR A 213 9.40 -11.61 21.17
N ILE A 214 8.48 -11.73 20.22
CA ILE A 214 7.06 -11.97 20.40
C ILE A 214 6.80 -13.47 20.26
N ILE A 215 6.01 -14.05 21.16
CA ILE A 215 5.58 -15.44 21.10
C ILE A 215 4.22 -15.50 20.39
N ILE A 216 4.13 -16.21 19.27
CA ILE A 216 2.91 -16.33 18.48
C ILE A 216 2.14 -17.60 18.90
N PRO A 217 0.93 -17.47 19.49
CA PRO A 217 0.13 -18.61 19.92
C PRO A 217 -0.19 -19.56 18.77
N GLU A 218 -0.27 -20.86 19.04
CA GLU A 218 -0.61 -21.86 18.03
C GLU A 218 -1.96 -21.60 17.34
N THR A 219 -2.94 -21.09 18.09
CA THR A 219 -4.26 -20.70 17.56
C THR A 219 -4.16 -19.63 16.47
N ILE A 220 -3.20 -18.70 16.60
CA ILE A 220 -2.93 -17.66 15.60
C ILE A 220 -2.16 -18.24 14.41
N ARG A 221 -1.16 -19.09 14.66
CA ARG A 221 -0.38 -19.72 13.58
C ARG A 221 -1.24 -20.59 12.66
N LYS A 222 -2.39 -21.08 13.15
CA LYS A 222 -3.39 -21.85 12.39
C LYS A 222 -4.52 -20.98 11.79
N ASN A 223 -4.52 -19.67 12.01
CA ASN A 223 -5.57 -18.78 11.53
C ASN A 223 -5.39 -18.46 10.03
N ILE A 224 -6.31 -18.96 9.21
CA ILE A 224 -6.27 -18.82 7.75
C ILE A 224 -6.47 -17.36 7.31
N THR A 225 -7.22 -16.55 8.05
CA THR A 225 -7.48 -15.14 7.69
C THR A 225 -6.24 -14.27 7.88
N LEU A 226 -5.36 -14.61 8.82
CA LEU A 226 -4.13 -13.88 9.12
C LEU A 226 -2.88 -14.47 8.44
N LYS A 227 -3.04 -15.50 7.60
CA LYS A 227 -1.92 -16.22 6.99
C LYS A 227 -1.08 -15.39 6.02
N ASN A 228 -1.63 -14.31 5.48
CA ASN A 228 -0.95 -13.48 4.49
C ASN A 228 -0.10 -12.37 5.14
N ALA A 229 -0.63 -11.78 6.22
CA ALA A 229 0.08 -10.82 7.04
C ALA A 229 -0.52 -10.76 8.45
N LEU A 230 0.36 -10.67 9.46
CA LEU A 230 -0.01 -10.48 10.86
C LEU A 230 0.29 -9.03 11.26
N VAL A 231 -0.54 -8.43 12.10
CA VAL A 231 -0.42 -7.03 12.54
C VAL A 231 -0.47 -6.92 14.06
#